data_AF-A0A399TFD3-F1
#
_entry.id   AF-A0A399TFD3-F1
#
_cell.length_a   1.000
_cell.length_b   1.000
_cell.length_c   1.000
_cell.angle_alpha   90.00
_cell.angle_beta   90.00
_cell.angle_gamma   90.00
#
_symmetry.space_group_name_H-M   'P 1'
#
loop_
_entity.id
_entity.type
_entity.pdbx_description
1 polymer ?
#
loop_
_entity_poly.entity_id
_entity_poly.type
_entity_poly.pdbx_seq_one_letter_code
_entity_poly.pdbx_strand_id
1 'polypeptide(L)'
;MDDTYMIPALRRGQPLREWDDLPAEHAAGAAHLMLAGAHAEDAVARLIAGEPLSTDDVVAFGRLNFFCYLSGWVPMVALYREPLMDPAAAALLAL
;
A
#
# COMPACT_ATOMS: atom_id res chain seq x y z
N MET A 1 -23.63 7.22 -20.19
CA MET A 1 -22.39 6.48 -19.95
C MET A 1 -21.31 7.54 -20.02
N ASP A 2 -20.91 8.04 -18.86
CA ASP A 2 -19.90 9.10 -18.77
C ASP A 2 -18.61 8.43 -18.28
N ASP A 3 -17.81 8.02 -19.26
CA ASP A 3 -16.55 7.28 -19.09
C ASP A 3 -15.42 8.22 -18.69
N THR A 4 -15.58 8.91 -17.56
CA THR A 4 -14.41 9.38 -16.86
C THR A 4 -13.88 8.20 -16.07
N TYR A 5 -12.82 7.56 -16.59
CA TYR A 5 -11.91 6.71 -15.83
C TYR A 5 -11.25 7.55 -14.72
N MET A 6 -12.06 7.99 -13.75
CA MET A 6 -11.56 8.57 -12.52
C MET A 6 -10.89 7.44 -11.80
N ILE A 7 -9.56 7.47 -11.76
CA ILE A 7 -8.81 6.73 -10.76
C ILE A 7 -9.48 7.05 -9.41
N PRO A 8 -10.08 6.07 -8.70
CA PRO A 8 -10.98 6.32 -7.57
C PRO A 8 -10.41 7.21 -6.44
N ALA A 9 -9.10 7.41 -6.38
CA ALA A 9 -8.43 8.35 -5.47
C ALA A 9 -8.71 9.82 -5.71
N LEU A 10 -9.17 10.21 -6.89
CA LEU A 10 -9.56 11.60 -7.15
C LEU A 10 -10.97 11.90 -6.65
N ARG A 11 -11.49 11.15 -5.66
CA ARG A 11 -12.65 11.57 -4.87
C ARG A 11 -12.25 12.65 -3.87
N ARG A 12 -12.02 13.85 -4.40
CA ARG A 12 -11.64 15.05 -3.63
C ARG A 12 -12.59 15.22 -2.42
N GLY A 13 -12.05 15.19 -1.21
CA GLY A 13 -12.82 15.36 0.03
C GLY A 13 -13.44 14.10 0.62
N GLN A 14 -13.25 12.91 0.01
CA GLN A 14 -13.58 11.63 0.64
C GLN A 14 -12.38 11.10 1.42
N PRO A 15 -12.60 10.41 2.56
CA PRO A 15 -11.52 9.73 3.27
C PRO A 15 -10.92 8.62 2.40
N LEU A 16 -9.65 8.32 2.64
CA LEU A 16 -9.01 7.11 2.08
C LEU A 16 -9.66 5.88 2.72
N ARG A 17 -9.70 4.76 1.97
CA ARG A 17 -10.20 3.47 2.48
C ARG A 17 -9.15 2.83 3.38
N GLU A 18 -9.60 2.33 4.52
CA GLU A 18 -8.81 1.47 5.39
C GLU A 18 -8.72 0.07 4.79
N TRP A 19 -7.66 -0.67 5.10
CA TRP A 19 -7.42 -2.00 4.54
C TRP A 19 -8.42 -3.07 5.01
N ASP A 20 -9.14 -2.82 6.11
CA ASP A 20 -10.17 -3.68 6.68
C ASP A 20 -11.62 -3.23 6.35
N ASP A 21 -11.79 -2.17 5.53
CA ASP A 21 -13.11 -1.68 5.11
C ASP A 21 -13.84 -2.59 4.11
N LEU A 22 -13.13 -3.51 3.45
CA LEU A 22 -13.66 -4.39 2.40
C LEU A 22 -13.46 -5.86 2.75
N PRO A 23 -14.25 -6.79 2.15
CA PRO A 23 -13.98 -8.22 2.25
C PRO A 23 -12.52 -8.55 1.92
N ALA A 24 -11.91 -9.41 2.72
CA ALA A 24 -10.47 -9.67 2.70
C ALA A 24 -9.97 -10.10 1.30
N GLU A 25 -10.76 -10.87 0.55
CA GLU A 25 -10.38 -11.30 -0.81
C GLU A 25 -10.17 -10.11 -1.77
N HIS A 26 -10.95 -9.04 -1.65
CA HIS A 26 -10.82 -7.85 -2.50
C HIS A 26 -9.69 -6.95 -2.02
N ALA A 27 -9.55 -6.80 -0.71
CA ALA A 27 -8.48 -5.98 -0.12
C ALA A 27 -7.10 -6.60 -0.37
N ALA A 28 -6.96 -7.93 -0.29
CA ALA A 28 -5.73 -8.63 -0.61
C ALA A 28 -5.33 -8.47 -2.09
N GLY A 29 -6.28 -8.61 -3.01
CA GLY A 29 -6.02 -8.36 -4.43
C GLY A 29 -5.53 -6.94 -4.71
N ALA A 30 -6.16 -5.94 -4.08
CA ALA A 30 -5.69 -4.55 -4.18
C ALA A 30 -4.29 -4.37 -3.58
N ALA A 31 -4.03 -4.99 -2.42
CA ALA A 31 -2.76 -4.88 -1.73
C ALA A 31 -1.59 -5.43 -2.57
N HIS A 32 -1.77 -6.61 -3.17
CA HIS A 32 -0.78 -7.19 -4.08
C HIS A 32 -0.56 -6.34 -5.35
N LEU A 33 -1.60 -5.71 -5.89
CA LEU A 33 -1.46 -4.81 -7.03
C LEU A 33 -0.66 -3.55 -6.69
N MET A 34 -0.82 -3.00 -5.47
CA MET A 34 -0.04 -1.82 -5.04
C MET A 34 1.44 -2.16 -4.90
N LEU A 35 1.76 -3.32 -4.31
CA LEU A 35 3.13 -3.85 -4.22
C LEU A 35 3.78 -3.99 -5.60
N ALA A 36 3.09 -4.70 -6.50
CA ALA A 36 3.61 -4.96 -7.84
C ALA A 36 3.80 -3.67 -8.65
N GLY A 37 2.86 -2.73 -8.56
CA GLY A 37 2.98 -1.43 -9.22
C GLY A 37 4.13 -0.57 -8.69
N ALA A 38 4.48 -0.73 -7.42
CA ALA A 38 5.56 0.01 -6.77
C ALA A 38 6.94 -0.66 -6.85
N HIS A 39 7.00 -1.92 -7.31
CA HIS A 39 8.18 -2.79 -7.25
C HIS A 39 8.76 -2.82 -5.83
N ALA A 40 7.91 -3.15 -4.85
CA ALA A 40 8.21 -3.06 -3.43
C ALA A 40 8.14 -4.41 -2.69
N GLU A 41 8.00 -5.53 -3.41
CA GLU A 41 7.87 -6.88 -2.86
C GLU A 41 9.04 -7.25 -1.95
N ASP A 42 10.27 -7.11 -2.44
CA ASP A 42 11.48 -7.44 -1.68
C ASP A 42 11.65 -6.51 -0.47
N ALA A 43 11.37 -5.22 -0.66
CA ALA A 43 11.47 -4.22 0.41
C ALA A 43 10.47 -4.53 1.54
N VAL A 44 9.24 -4.89 1.19
CA VAL A 44 8.20 -5.26 2.18
C VAL A 44 8.52 -6.60 2.84
N ALA A 45 9.03 -7.58 2.10
CA ALA A 45 9.48 -8.85 2.68
C ALA A 45 10.59 -8.62 3.73
N ARG A 46 11.59 -7.79 3.42
CA ARG A 46 12.65 -7.40 4.37
C ARG A 46 12.09 -6.69 5.60
N LEU A 47 11.16 -5.76 5.40
CA LEU A 47 10.51 -5.03 6.49
C LEU A 47 9.77 -5.99 7.43
N ILE A 48 8.97 -6.91 6.89
CA ILE A 48 8.22 -7.91 7.67
C ILE A 48 9.17 -8.85 8.43
N ALA A 49 10.27 -9.26 7.79
CA ALA A 49 11.29 -10.11 8.40
C ALA A 49 12.16 -9.38 9.45
N GLY A 50 12.03 -8.05 9.60
CA GLY A 50 12.87 -7.25 10.48
C GLY A 50 14.33 -7.16 10.01
N GLU A 51 14.56 -7.34 8.71
CA GLU A 51 15.88 -7.24 8.11
C GLU A 51 16.35 -5.77 8.00
N PRO A 52 17.67 -5.53 7.95
CA PRO A 52 18.19 -4.19 7.70
C PRO A 52 17.68 -3.62 6.37
N LEU A 53 17.12 -2.41 6.44
CA LEU A 53 16.57 -1.70 5.28
C LEU A 53 17.63 -0.80 4.67
N SER A 54 17.72 -0.83 3.35
CA SER A 54 18.52 0.07 2.54
C SER A 54 17.75 1.36 2.22
N THR A 55 18.46 2.36 1.69
CA THR A 55 17.83 3.57 1.16
C THR A 55 16.84 3.25 0.03
N ASP A 56 17.14 2.26 -0.80
CA ASP A 56 16.28 1.86 -1.92
C ASP A 56 14.96 1.26 -1.44
N ASP A 57 14.97 0.54 -0.31
CA ASP A 57 13.75 0.03 0.34
C ASP A 57 12.85 1.17 0.80
N VAL A 58 13.43 2.21 1.40
CA VAL A 58 12.69 3.41 1.82
C VAL A 58 12.06 4.13 0.63
N VAL A 59 12.79 4.22 -0.50
CA VAL A 59 12.24 4.78 -1.74
C VAL A 59 11.10 3.91 -2.28
N ALA A 60 11.23 2.57 -2.22
CA ALA A 60 10.18 1.65 -2.64
C ALA A 60 8.91 1.81 -1.80
N PHE A 61 9.02 1.99 -0.48
CA PHE A 61 7.88 2.30 0.38
C PHE A 61 7.22 3.64 0.04
N GLY A 62 8.01 4.66 -0.32
CA GLY A 62 7.49 5.93 -0.81
C GLY A 62 6.63 5.76 -2.07
N ARG A 63 7.12 4.96 -3.04
CA ARG A 63 6.35 4.59 -4.24
C ARG A 63 5.09 3.82 -3.86
N LEU A 64 5.19 2.81 -3.00
CA LEU A 64 4.07 1.99 -2.54
C LEU A 64 2.95 2.85 -1.93
N ASN A 65 3.29 3.74 -1.01
CA ASN A 65 2.33 4.65 -0.39
C ASN A 65 1.71 5.62 -1.39
N PHE A 66 2.47 6.08 -2.38
CA PHE A 66 1.95 6.92 -3.45
C PHE A 66 0.94 6.15 -4.32
N PHE A 67 1.20 4.88 -4.65
CA PHE A 67 0.25 4.02 -5.35
C PHE A 67 -1.02 3.75 -4.53
N CYS A 68 -0.89 3.55 -3.21
CA CYS A 68 -2.03 3.42 -2.31
C CYS A 68 -2.89 4.68 -2.34
N TYR A 69 -2.27 5.85 -2.17
CA TYR A 69 -2.94 7.13 -2.26
C TYR A 69 -3.64 7.32 -3.61
N LEU A 70 -2.94 7.07 -4.72
CA LEU A 70 -3.51 7.11 -6.07
C LEU A 70 -4.62 6.08 -6.29
N SER A 71 -4.75 5.05 -5.46
CA SER A 71 -5.82 4.05 -5.54
C SER A 71 -6.92 4.25 -4.49
N GLY A 72 -6.83 5.32 -3.68
CA GLY A 72 -7.81 5.69 -2.67
C GLY A 72 -7.74 4.82 -1.42
N TRP A 73 -6.56 4.31 -1.10
CA TRP A 73 -6.26 3.53 0.08
C TRP A 73 -5.33 4.29 1.00
N VAL A 74 -5.41 4.02 2.30
CA VAL A 74 -4.42 4.50 3.26
C VAL A 74 -3.03 3.93 2.93
N PRO A 75 -1.94 4.65 3.27
CA PRO A 75 -0.57 4.15 3.12
C PRO A 75 -0.38 2.79 3.78
N MET A 76 0.41 1.91 3.16
CA MET A 76 0.75 0.60 3.75
C MET A 76 1.92 0.66 4.72
N VAL A 77 2.84 1.61 4.54
CA VAL A 77 4.05 1.70 5.36
C VAL A 77 4.12 3.09 5.98
N ALA A 78 4.12 3.18 7.30
CA ALA A 78 4.40 4.42 7.98
C ALA A 78 5.91 4.71 7.94
N LEU A 79 6.30 5.80 7.28
CA LEU A 79 7.70 6.22 7.16
C LEU A 79 8.07 7.18 8.29
N TYR A 80 8.24 6.63 9.50
CA TYR A 80 8.81 7.36 10.64
C TYR A 80 10.34 7.23 10.66
N ARG A 81 10.96 7.40 11.84
CA ARG A 81 12.39 7.10 12.03
C ARG A 81 12.72 5.64 11.67
N GLU A 82 11.80 4.73 11.94
CA GLU A 82 11.83 3.34 11.53
C GLU A 82 10.56 3.05 10.73
N PRO A 83 10.66 2.49 9.52
CA PRO A 83 9.49 2.09 8.74
C PRO A 83 8.68 1.03 9.49
N LEU A 84 7.36 1.14 9.47
CA LEU A 84 6.45 0.18 10.09
C LEU A 84 5.32 -0.15 9.11
N MET A 85 5.00 -1.44 8.98
CA MET A 85 3.90 -1.90 8.15
C MET A 85 2.57 -1.69 8.87
N ASP A 86 1.55 -1.24 8.15
CA ASP A 86 0.16 -1.26 8.61
C ASP A 86 -0.25 -2.71 8.92
N PRO A 87 -0.77 -3.01 10.13
CA PRO A 87 -1.09 -4.38 10.51
C PRO A 87 -2.17 -5.05 9.67
N ALA A 88 -3.18 -4.31 9.22
CA ALA A 88 -4.24 -4.84 8.38
C ALA A 88 -3.72 -5.12 6.98
N ALA A 89 -2.92 -4.22 6.41
CA ALA A 89 -2.24 -4.47 5.15
C ALA A 89 -1.28 -5.66 5.24
N ALA A 90 -0.49 -5.78 6.31
CA ALA A 90 0.41 -6.91 6.54
C ALA A 90 -0.33 -8.25 6.53
N ALA A 91 -1.49 -8.32 7.20
CA ALA A 91 -2.31 -9.54 7.27
C ALA A 91 -2.86 -9.96 5.89
N LEU A 92 -3.12 -9.00 5.01
CA LEU A 92 -3.61 -9.26 3.65
C LEU A 92 -2.53 -9.75 2.69
N LEU A 93 -1.26 -9.45 2.98
CA LEU A 93 -0.14 -9.78 2.12
C LEU A 93 0.43 -11.17 2.35
N ALA A 94 0.01 -11.84 3.44
CA ALA A 94 0.40 -13.18 3.88
C ALA A 94 1.40 -13.87 2.93
N LEU A 95 2.66 -13.48 3.07
CA LEU A 95 3.84 -14.17 2.58
C LEU A 95 4.22 -15.25 3.59
#